data_AF-A0A7G7MKS5-F1
#
_entry.id   AF-A0A7G7MKS5-F1
#
_cell.length_a   1.000
_cell.length_b   1.000
_cell.length_c   1.000
_cell.angle_alpha   90.00
_cell.angle_beta   90.00
_cell.angle_gamma   90.00
#
_symmetry.space_group_name_H-M   'P 1'
#
loop_
_entity.id
_entity.type
_entity.pdbx_description
1 polymer ?
#
loop_
_entity_poly.entity_id
_entity_poly.type
_entity_poly.pdbx_seq_one_letter_code
_entity_poly.pdbx_strand_id
1 'polypeptide(L)'
;MERLLELDLERELAGLDGPVDLLDGLVAVAVSMATTQRHRTLARHELSLAAVRDPDLRSALLAGGDTIRRLGARMLDRAGAADPVAAAEELAAVVDGLVLTALVRGPDDPEALAAWVRPPLERVLAARVRPDGPT
;
A
#
# COMPACT_ATOMS: atom_id res chain seq x y z
N MET A 1 15.31 6.34 14.14
CA MET A 1 14.84 6.91 12.86
C MET A 1 13.61 6.16 12.35
N GLU A 2 13.65 4.83 12.29
CA GLU A 2 12.51 3.96 11.94
C GLU A 2 11.24 4.18 12.78
N ARG A 3 11.39 4.33 14.11
CA ARG A 3 10.30 4.66 15.04
C ARG A 3 9.67 6.05 14.84
N LEU A 4 10.39 6.99 14.22
CA LEU A 4 9.87 8.33 13.91
C LEU A 4 8.99 8.29 12.65
N LEU A 5 9.43 7.53 11.64
CA LEU A 5 8.67 7.26 10.41
C LEU A 5 7.40 6.44 10.69
N GLU A 6 7.46 5.49 11.63
CA GLU A 6 6.32 4.71 12.07
C GLU A 6 5.26 5.59 12.75
N LEU A 7 5.68 6.55 13.58
CA LEU A 7 4.79 7.52 14.23
C LEU A 7 4.18 8.54 13.26
N ASP A 8 4.95 9.02 12.28
CA ASP A 8 4.44 9.93 11.25
C ASP A 8 3.40 9.23 10.37
N LEU A 9 3.66 7.98 9.98
CA LEU A 9 2.72 7.15 9.23
C LEU A 9 1.45 6.83 10.04
N GLU A 10 1.57 6.51 11.33
CA GLU A 10 0.42 6.32 12.22
C GLU A 10 -0.44 7.60 12.33
N ARG A 11 0.18 8.78 12.31
CA ARG A 11 -0.52 10.06 12.45
C ARG A 11 -1.23 10.48 11.15
N GLU A 12 -0.60 10.28 10.00
CA GLU A 12 -1.20 10.53 8.69
C GLU A 12 -2.39 9.59 8.42
N LEU A 13 -2.30 8.34 8.88
CA LEU A 13 -3.35 7.33 8.66
C LEU A 13 -4.49 7.37 9.71
N ALA A 14 -4.28 8.04 10.84
CA ALA A 14 -5.32 8.30 11.84
C ALA A 14 -6.40 9.27 11.34
N GLY A 15 -6.14 10.02 10.27
CA GLY A 15 -7.10 10.93 9.64
C GLY A 15 -7.93 10.32 8.50
N LEU A 16 -7.81 9.02 8.25
CA LEU A 16 -8.58 8.33 7.20
C LEU A 16 -9.76 7.61 7.86
N ASP A 17 -10.95 8.18 7.73
CA ASP A 17 -12.15 7.80 8.51
C ASP A 17 -13.17 6.98 7.71
N GLY A 18 -13.04 6.90 6.37
CA GLY A 18 -13.93 6.08 5.52
C GLY A 18 -13.26 5.45 4.28
N PRO A 19 -14.01 4.63 3.50
CA PRO A 19 -13.49 3.95 2.31
C PRO A 19 -13.00 4.90 1.21
N VAL A 20 -13.63 6.08 1.08
CA VAL A 20 -13.19 7.14 0.15
C VAL A 20 -11.83 7.68 0.59
N ASP A 21 -11.67 7.99 1.88
CA ASP A 21 -10.39 8.45 2.43
C ASP A 21 -9.30 7.38 2.27
N LEU A 22 -9.66 6.10 2.41
CA LEU A 22 -8.73 4.98 2.21
C LEU A 22 -8.30 4.84 0.75
N LEU A 23 -9.22 4.99 -0.22
CA LEU A 23 -8.88 4.98 -1.64
C LEU A 23 -7.94 6.14 -1.99
N ASP A 24 -8.26 7.35 -1.52
CA ASP A 24 -7.43 8.53 -1.76
C ASP A 24 -6.03 8.38 -1.13
N GLY A 25 -5.95 7.82 0.08
CA GLY A 25 -4.69 7.47 0.72
C GLY A 25 -3.87 6.45 -0.09
N LEU A 26 -4.50 5.37 -0.59
CA LEU A 26 -3.83 4.36 -1.40
C LEU A 26 -3.31 4.93 -2.72
N VAL A 27 -4.09 5.79 -3.39
CA VAL A 27 -3.67 6.47 -4.62
C VAL A 27 -2.48 7.38 -4.32
N ALA A 28 -2.52 8.17 -3.25
CA ALA A 28 -1.43 9.06 -2.86
C ALA A 28 -0.14 8.28 -2.55
N VAL A 29 -0.24 7.15 -1.85
CA VAL A 29 0.89 6.26 -1.56
C VAL A 29 1.50 5.72 -2.85
N ALA A 30 0.68 5.19 -3.77
CA ALA A 30 1.17 4.64 -5.03
C ALA A 30 1.88 5.70 -5.90
N VAL A 31 1.29 6.91 -6.00
CA VAL A 31 1.90 8.05 -6.70
C VAL A 31 3.23 8.44 -6.06
N SER A 32 3.27 8.57 -4.74
CA SER A 32 4.48 8.89 -3.98
C SER A 32 5.58 7.85 -4.20
N MET A 33 5.25 6.56 -4.15
CA MET A 33 6.18 5.46 -4.40
C MET A 33 6.81 5.51 -5.80
N ALA A 34 6.04 5.88 -6.82
CA ALA A 34 6.52 5.96 -8.21
C ALA A 34 7.26 7.27 -8.53
N THR A 35 7.06 8.32 -7.72
CA THR A 35 7.58 9.68 -7.98
C THR A 35 8.57 10.12 -6.89
N THR A 36 8.10 10.78 -5.83
CA THR A 36 8.93 11.41 -4.79
C THR A 36 9.76 10.41 -3.99
N GLN A 37 9.28 9.17 -3.85
CA GLN A 37 9.98 8.07 -3.17
C GLN A 37 10.60 7.06 -4.14
N ARG A 38 10.68 7.37 -5.45
CA ARG A 38 11.14 6.46 -6.50
C ARG A 38 12.43 5.72 -6.16
N HIS A 39 13.44 6.42 -5.64
CA HIS A 39 14.73 5.81 -5.28
C HIS A 39 14.58 4.74 -4.18
N ARG A 40 13.77 5.00 -3.15
CA ARG A 40 13.49 4.03 -2.08
C ARG A 40 12.72 2.84 -2.61
N THR A 41 11.75 3.09 -3.49
CA THR A 41 10.94 2.05 -4.13
C THR A 41 11.78 1.13 -5.01
N LEU A 42 12.69 1.68 -5.82
CA LEU A 42 13.63 0.90 -6.64
C LEU A 42 14.53 0.02 -5.77
N ALA A 43 15.13 0.59 -4.72
CA ALA A 43 15.96 -0.16 -3.78
C ALA A 43 15.16 -1.29 -3.10
N ARG A 44 13.89 -1.04 -2.74
CA ARG A 44 13.00 -2.09 -2.20
C ARG A 44 12.75 -3.20 -3.21
N HIS A 45 12.49 -2.90 -4.48
CA HIS A 45 12.29 -3.94 -5.49
C HIS A 45 13.56 -4.75 -5.76
N GLU A 46 14.73 -4.10 -5.82
CA GLU A 46 16.02 -4.77 -5.94
C GLU A 46 16.29 -5.69 -4.73
N LEU A 47 16.02 -5.18 -3.53
CA LEU A 47 16.13 -5.94 -2.28
C LEU A 47 15.18 -7.14 -2.25
N SER A 48 13.94 -6.97 -2.69
CA SER A 48 12.96 -8.05 -2.81
C SER A 48 13.44 -9.14 -3.76
N LEU A 49 14.03 -8.77 -4.91
CA LEU A 49 14.61 -9.73 -5.85
C LEU A 49 15.84 -10.44 -5.26
N ALA A 50 16.69 -9.74 -4.53
CA ALA A 50 17.82 -10.34 -3.84
C ALA A 50 17.35 -11.35 -2.76
N ALA A 51 16.34 -10.98 -1.97
CA ALA A 51 15.76 -11.80 -0.91
C ALA A 51 15.17 -13.13 -1.40
N VAL A 52 14.76 -13.24 -2.68
CA VAL A 52 14.34 -14.54 -3.26
C VAL A 52 15.45 -15.59 -3.19
N ARG A 53 16.73 -15.17 -3.15
CA ARG A 53 17.92 -16.04 -3.19
C ARG A 53 18.62 -16.15 -1.84
N ASP A 54 18.20 -15.37 -0.84
CA ASP A 54 18.84 -15.26 0.47
C ASP A 54 17.76 -15.36 1.58
N PRO A 55 17.66 -16.51 2.29
CA PRO A 55 16.65 -16.72 3.31
C PRO A 55 16.74 -15.75 4.50
N ASP A 56 17.94 -15.34 4.89
CA ASP A 56 18.14 -14.43 6.03
C ASP A 56 17.69 -13.03 5.65
N LEU A 57 18.02 -12.59 4.43
CA LEU A 57 17.53 -11.35 3.85
C LEU A 57 16.01 -11.33 3.69
N ARG A 58 15.42 -12.46 3.28
CA ARG A 58 13.96 -12.62 3.21
C ARG A 58 13.32 -12.46 4.58
N SER A 59 13.90 -13.06 5.62
CA SER A 59 13.37 -12.92 6.99
C SER A 59 13.41 -11.47 7.46
N ALA A 60 14.51 -10.76 7.21
CA ALA A 60 14.65 -9.34 7.57
C ALA A 60 13.65 -8.45 6.81
N LEU A 61 13.47 -8.68 5.51
CA LEU A 61 12.51 -7.94 4.68
C LEU A 61 11.05 -8.18 5.12
N LEU A 62 10.69 -9.43 5.45
CA LEU A 62 9.36 -9.75 5.94
C LEU A 62 9.08 -9.04 7.28
N ALA A 63 10.01 -9.09 8.22
CA ALA A 63 9.87 -8.43 9.51
C ALA A 63 9.68 -6.90 9.37
N GLY A 64 10.41 -6.25 8.46
CA GLY A 64 10.25 -4.82 8.19
C GLY A 64 8.89 -4.47 7.54
N GLY A 65 8.28 -5.39 6.80
CA GLY A 65 6.97 -5.20 6.18
C GLY A 65 5.78 -5.36 7.15
N ASP A 66 5.97 -6.07 8.27
CA ASP A 66 4.85 -6.44 9.15
C ASP A 66 4.18 -5.25 9.83
N THR A 67 4.92 -4.19 10.16
CA THR A 67 4.31 -2.97 10.74
C THR A 67 3.31 -2.33 9.79
N ILE A 68 3.70 -2.14 8.53
CA ILE A 68 2.84 -1.51 7.51
C ILE A 68 1.61 -2.37 7.25
N ARG A 69 1.78 -3.70 7.18
CA ARG A 69 0.67 -4.63 6.98
C ARG A 69 -0.31 -4.65 8.16
N ARG A 70 0.19 -4.64 9.39
CA ARG A 70 -0.66 -4.52 10.59
C ARG A 70 -1.45 -3.22 10.60
N LEU A 71 -0.82 -2.12 10.18
CA LEU A 71 -1.47 -0.82 10.11
C LEU A 71 -2.56 -0.79 9.04
N GLY A 72 -2.28 -1.30 7.83
CA GLY A 72 -3.29 -1.48 6.78
C GLY A 72 -4.47 -2.34 7.23
N ALA A 73 -4.21 -3.45 7.94
CA ALA A 73 -5.27 -4.30 8.48
C ALA A 73 -6.17 -3.54 9.48
N ARG A 74 -5.60 -2.71 10.37
CA ARG A 74 -6.41 -1.88 11.29
C ARG A 74 -7.29 -0.87 10.56
N MET A 75 -6.83 -0.33 9.44
CA MET A 75 -7.63 0.60 8.64
C MET A 75 -8.78 -0.11 7.93
N LEU A 76 -8.51 -1.29 7.37
CA LEU A 76 -9.50 -2.12 6.70
C LEU A 76 -10.57 -2.64 7.67
N ASP A 77 -10.18 -2.94 8.91
CA ASP A 77 -11.10 -3.30 9.98
C ASP A 77 -12.08 -2.16 10.28
N ARG A 78 -11.57 -0.93 10.45
CA ARG A 78 -12.39 0.28 10.61
C ARG A 78 -13.30 0.54 9.40
N ALA A 79 -12.85 0.20 8.20
CA ALA A 79 -13.62 0.31 6.97
C ALA A 79 -14.63 -0.84 6.77
N GLY A 80 -14.73 -1.82 7.68
CA GLY A 80 -15.72 -2.90 7.60
C GLY A 80 -15.30 -4.08 6.70
N ALA A 81 -14.01 -4.31 6.52
CA ALA A 81 -13.52 -5.47 5.79
C ALA A 81 -13.82 -6.77 6.53
N ALA A 82 -14.26 -7.80 5.80
CA ALA A 82 -14.61 -9.09 6.41
C ALA A 82 -13.38 -9.87 6.90
N ASP A 83 -12.24 -9.74 6.23
CA ASP A 83 -10.94 -10.25 6.64
C ASP A 83 -9.90 -9.14 6.43
N PRO A 84 -9.67 -8.29 7.46
CA PRO A 84 -8.80 -7.12 7.32
C PRO A 84 -7.33 -7.47 7.06
N VAL A 85 -6.85 -8.61 7.56
CA VAL A 85 -5.46 -9.04 7.39
C VAL A 85 -5.24 -9.52 5.95
N ALA A 86 -6.10 -10.40 5.45
CA ALA A 86 -6.00 -10.85 4.06
C ALA A 86 -6.17 -9.68 3.08
N ALA A 87 -7.13 -8.78 3.36
CA ALA A 87 -7.33 -7.59 2.55
C ALA A 87 -6.09 -6.67 2.50
N ALA A 88 -5.35 -6.53 3.61
CA ALA A 88 -4.13 -5.74 3.67
C ALA A 88 -3.00 -6.35 2.83
N GLU A 89 -2.79 -7.66 2.93
CA GLU A 89 -1.80 -8.39 2.12
C GLU A 89 -2.08 -8.25 0.62
N GLU A 90 -3.34 -8.41 0.23
CA GLU A 90 -3.73 -8.32 -1.17
C GLU A 90 -3.63 -6.90 -1.72
N LEU A 91 -4.04 -5.88 -0.95
CA LEU A 91 -3.86 -4.49 -1.34
C LEU A 91 -2.38 -4.13 -1.48
N ALA A 92 -1.54 -4.59 -0.56
CA ALA A 92 -0.09 -4.39 -0.66
C ALA A 92 0.48 -5.02 -1.95
N ALA A 93 0.09 -6.25 -2.28
CA ALA A 93 0.53 -6.92 -3.50
C ALA A 93 0.07 -6.19 -4.77
N VAL A 94 -1.16 -5.68 -4.78
CA VAL A 94 -1.70 -4.88 -5.89
C VAL A 94 -0.95 -3.57 -6.04
N VAL A 95 -0.73 -2.84 -4.94
CA VAL A 95 0.04 -1.58 -4.96
C VAL A 95 1.46 -1.84 -5.47
N ASP A 96 2.17 -2.86 -4.96
CA ASP A 96 3.52 -3.20 -5.42
C ASP A 96 3.56 -3.49 -6.93
N GLY A 97 2.58 -4.25 -7.44
CA GLY A 97 2.47 -4.57 -8.86
C GLY A 97 2.16 -3.34 -9.74
N LEU A 98 1.25 -2.48 -9.28
CA LEU A 98 0.90 -1.23 -9.96
C LEU A 98 2.08 -0.26 -9.99
N VAL A 99 2.77 -0.09 -8.86
CA VAL A 99 3.93 0.79 -8.75
C VAL A 99 5.08 0.28 -9.62
N LEU A 100 5.38 -1.02 -9.60
CA LEU A 100 6.40 -1.59 -10.48
C LEU A 100 6.04 -1.38 -11.96
N THR A 101 4.78 -1.57 -12.32
CA THR A 101 4.29 -1.31 -13.68
C THR A 101 4.43 0.17 -14.04
N ALA A 102 4.09 1.07 -13.11
CA ALA A 102 4.19 2.50 -13.32
C ALA A 102 5.64 2.96 -13.53
N LEU A 103 6.58 2.42 -12.76
CA LEU A 103 8.01 2.73 -12.87
C LEU A 103 8.61 2.38 -14.25
N VAL A 104 8.02 1.39 -14.94
CA VAL A 104 8.51 0.87 -16.23
C VAL A 104 7.69 1.38 -17.42
N ARG A 105 6.37 1.54 -17.26
CA ARG A 105 5.41 1.78 -18.36
C ARG A 105 4.32 2.80 -18.02
N GLY A 106 4.31 3.36 -16.82
CA GLY A 106 3.26 4.26 -16.37
C GLY A 106 3.41 5.67 -16.92
N PRO A 107 2.43 6.54 -16.65
CA PRO A 107 2.56 7.97 -16.89
C PRO A 107 3.68 8.59 -16.07
N ASP A 108 4.41 9.55 -16.65
CA ASP A 108 5.49 10.28 -15.96
C ASP A 108 4.98 11.45 -15.09
N ASP A 109 3.77 11.93 -15.38
CA ASP A 109 3.11 13.01 -14.64
C ASP A 109 2.30 12.45 -13.44
N PRO A 110 2.41 13.05 -12.23
CA PRO A 110 1.70 12.59 -11.04
C PRO A 110 0.16 12.56 -11.16
N GLU A 111 -0.45 13.52 -11.86
CA GLU A 111 -1.91 13.57 -12.00
C GLU A 111 -2.42 12.45 -12.91
N ALA A 112 -1.78 12.27 -14.06
CA ALA A 112 -2.05 11.17 -14.98
C ALA A 112 -1.80 9.81 -14.32
N LEU A 113 -0.76 9.69 -13.49
CA LEU A 113 -0.48 8.49 -12.72
C LEU A 113 -1.59 8.21 -11.69
N ALA A 114 -2.05 9.23 -10.96
CA ALA A 114 -3.15 9.12 -10.01
C ALA A 114 -4.43 8.61 -10.69
N ALA A 115 -4.77 9.19 -11.85
CA ALA A 115 -5.90 8.78 -12.67
C ALA A 115 -5.76 7.33 -13.17
N TRP A 116 -4.53 6.89 -13.48
CA TRP A 116 -4.24 5.54 -13.95
C TRP A 116 -4.32 4.47 -12.82
N VAL A 117 -3.82 4.76 -11.62
CA VAL A 117 -3.83 3.80 -10.48
C VAL A 117 -5.18 3.73 -9.77
N ARG A 118 -6.01 4.78 -9.82
CA ARG A 118 -7.27 4.83 -9.07
C ARG A 118 -8.24 3.69 -9.42
N PRO A 119 -8.59 3.42 -10.69
CA PRO A 119 -9.55 2.36 -11.02
C PRO A 119 -9.19 0.95 -10.54
N PRO A 120 -7.94 0.45 -10.68
CA PRO A 120 -7.60 -0.86 -10.13
C PRO A 120 -7.62 -0.90 -8.60
N LEU A 121 -7.21 0.17 -7.91
CA LEU A 121 -7.27 0.25 -6.46
C LEU A 121 -8.71 0.28 -5.94
N GLU A 122 -9.58 1.05 -6.58
CA GLU A 122 -11.01 1.11 -6.26
C GLU A 122 -11.67 -0.26 -6.37
N ARG A 123 -11.41 -1.01 -7.45
CA ARG A 123 -11.96 -2.37 -7.64
C ARG A 123 -11.53 -3.32 -6.54
N VAL A 124 -10.26 -3.29 -6.15
CA VAL A 124 -9.75 -4.18 -5.09
C VAL A 124 -10.32 -3.78 -3.74
N LEU A 125 -10.39 -2.48 -3.45
CA LEU A 125 -10.95 -2.00 -2.18
C LEU A 125 -12.44 -2.35 -2.05
N ALA A 126 -13.24 -2.11 -3.08
CA ALA A 126 -14.66 -2.43 -3.11
C ALA A 126 -14.93 -3.94 -2.97
N ALA A 127 -14.01 -4.80 -3.43
CA ALA A 127 -14.13 -6.24 -3.23
C ALA A 127 -13.85 -6.71 -1.79
N ARG A 128 -13.33 -5.83 -0.93
CA ARG A 128 -12.92 -6.15 0.45
C ARG A 128 -13.72 -5.44 1.51
N VAL A 129 -14.19 -4.25 1.21
CA VAL A 129 -15.07 -3.47 2.09
C VAL A 129 -16.52 -3.80 1.75
N ARG A 130 -17.31 -4.21 2.75
CA ARG A 130 -18.75 -4.44 2.51
C ARG A 130 -19.41 -3.09 2.19
N PRO A 131 -20.28 -3.01 1.17
CA PRO A 131 -21.18 -1.89 1.02
C PRO A 131 -22.24 -2.01 2.13
N ASP A 132 -22.01 -1.33 3.25
CA ASP A 132 -22.86 -1.23 4.45
C ASP A 132 -23.20 -2.57 5.15
N GLY A 133 -22.78 -2.69 6.42
CA GLY A 133 -23.14 -3.81 7.30
C GLY A 133 -24.65 -3.84 7.63
N PRO A 134 -25.19 -4.99 8.12
CA PRO A 134 -26.62 -5.16 8.31
C PRO A 134 -27.16 -4.18 9.37
N THR A 135 -28.28 -3.51 9.03
CA THR A 135 -29.21 -2.85 9.95
C THR A 135 -29.74 -3.80 11.01
#